data_AF-A0A7X5L8U0-F1
#
_entry.id   AF-A0A7X5L8U0-F1
#
_cell.length_a   1.000
_cell.length_b   1.000
_cell.length_c   1.000
_cell.angle_alpha   90.00
_cell.angle_beta   90.00
_cell.angle_gamma   90.00
#
_symmetry.space_group_name_H-M   'P 1'
#
loop_
_entity.id
_entity.type
_entity.pdbx_description
1 polymer ?
#
loop_
_entity_poly.entity_id
_entity_poly.type
_entity_poly.pdbx_seq_one_letter_code
_entity_poly.pdbx_strand_id
1 'polypeptide(L)'
;MTTSDMIRQLCEKKNISLAELCRRIGQTPQNFNKKLMRNTVSVEEMKEIADVLEIKFEQRFILDEKDIIHITMLMFGKEASNRKQEIDRQHHTIPNQRSQRPKDKHYGNVHNRLWNHG
;
A
#
# COMPACT_ATOMS: atom_id res chain seq x y z
N MET A 1 -21.31 -1.52 16.45
CA MET A 1 -19.84 -1.31 16.51
C MET A 1 -19.33 -1.37 15.08
N THR A 2 -18.79 -0.27 14.55
CA THR A 2 -18.19 -0.26 13.20
C THR A 2 -16.77 -0.81 13.24
N THR A 3 -16.23 -1.24 12.10
CA THR A 3 -14.82 -1.65 11.99
C THR A 3 -13.87 -0.55 12.49
N SER A 4 -14.21 0.71 12.23
CA SER A 4 -13.42 1.85 12.70
C SER A 4 -13.41 1.97 14.24
N ASP A 5 -14.53 1.69 14.90
CA ASP A 5 -14.63 1.70 16.37
C ASP A 5 -13.82 0.55 16.97
N MET A 6 -13.86 -0.64 16.35
CA MET A 6 -13.06 -1.79 16.79
C MET A 6 -11.57 -1.47 16.78
N ILE A 7 -11.08 -0.86 15.69
CA ILE A 7 -9.67 -0.51 15.52
C ILE A 7 -9.24 0.55 16.54
N ARG A 8 -10.09 1.54 16.83
CA ARG A 8 -9.81 2.55 17.87
C ARG A 8 -9.71 1.92 19.25
N GLN A 9 -10.65 1.05 19.61
CA GLN A 9 -10.62 0.34 20.89
C GLN A 9 -9.40 -0.58 21.02
N LEU A 10 -8.95 -1.22 19.92
CA LEU A 10 -7.71 -1.99 19.92
C LEU A 10 -6.49 -1.10 20.20
N CYS A 11 -6.42 0.08 19.60
CA CYS A 11 -5.35 1.04 19.85
C CYS A 11 -5.32 1.50 21.31
N GLU A 12 -6.48 1.81 21.88
CA GLU A 12 -6.63 2.19 23.29
C GLU A 12 -6.17 1.06 24.23
N LYS A 13 -6.65 -0.17 24.00
CA LYS A 13 -6.28 -1.35 24.83
C LYS A 13 -4.81 -1.70 24.75
N LYS A 14 -4.17 -1.50 23.59
CA LYS A 14 -2.73 -1.73 23.39
C LYS A 14 -1.87 -0.51 23.74
N ASN A 15 -2.48 0.59 24.19
CA ASN A 15 -1.82 1.84 24.53
C ASN A 15 -0.92 2.37 23.39
N ILE A 16 -1.42 2.34 22.15
CA ILE A 16 -0.73 2.89 20.99
C ILE A 16 -1.59 3.93 20.28
N SER A 17 -0.95 4.89 19.61
CA SER A 17 -1.67 5.83 18.76
C SER A 17 -2.07 5.17 17.43
N LEU A 18 -3.18 5.63 16.84
CA LEU A 18 -3.61 5.18 15.52
C LEU A 18 -2.53 5.44 14.44
N ALA A 19 -1.81 6.56 14.55
CA ALA A 19 -0.71 6.90 13.65
C ALA A 19 0.45 5.90 13.77
N GLU A 20 0.72 5.40 14.98
CA GLU A 20 1.72 4.37 15.20
C GLU A 20 1.30 3.02 14.61
N LEU A 21 0.04 2.62 14.80
CA LEU A 21 -0.51 1.44 14.13
C LEU A 21 -0.31 1.52 12.61
N CYS A 22 -0.67 2.67 12.01
CA CYS A 22 -0.53 2.89 10.56
C CYS A 22 0.92 2.68 10.09
N ARG A 23 1.90 3.23 10.82
CA ARG A 23 3.32 3.07 10.49
C ARG A 23 3.75 1.62 10.55
N ARG A 24 3.31 0.86 11.57
CA ARG A 24 3.69 -0.54 11.74
C ARG A 24 3.09 -1.48 10.69
N ILE A 25 1.90 -1.17 10.17
CA ILE A 25 1.30 -1.87 9.01
C ILE A 25 1.85 -1.37 7.67
N GLY A 26 2.80 -0.43 7.66
CA GLY A 26 3.40 0.11 6.43
C GLY A 26 2.49 1.06 5.64
N GLN A 27 1.48 1.64 6.26
CA GLN A 27 0.56 2.58 5.62
C GLN A 27 0.73 4.02 6.12
N THR A 28 0.38 4.99 5.27
CA THR A 28 0.30 6.39 5.69
C THR A 28 -0.97 6.62 6.51
N PRO A 29 -0.92 7.42 7.60
CA PRO A 29 -2.11 7.75 8.39
C PRO A 29 -3.25 8.36 7.56
N GLN A 30 -2.93 9.14 6.51
CA GLN A 30 -3.92 9.74 5.63
C GLN A 30 -4.72 8.70 4.84
N ASN A 31 -4.06 7.67 4.31
CA ASN A 31 -4.73 6.60 3.58
C ASN A 31 -5.60 5.76 4.51
N PHE A 32 -5.04 5.36 5.64
CA PHE A 32 -5.74 4.50 6.58
C PHE A 32 -6.95 5.22 7.21
N ASN A 33 -6.81 6.50 7.57
CA ASN A 33 -7.94 7.29 8.07
C ASN A 33 -9.07 7.42 7.04
N LYS A 34 -8.77 7.56 5.75
CA LYS A 34 -9.81 7.55 4.70
C LYS A 34 -10.55 6.22 4.67
N LYS A 35 -9.84 5.08 4.81
CA LYS A 35 -10.47 3.75 4.87
C LYS A 35 -11.33 3.58 6.13
N LEU A 36 -10.87 4.08 7.28
CA LEU A 36 -11.64 4.06 8.52
C LEU A 36 -12.93 4.87 8.40
N MET A 37 -12.88 6.08 7.83
CA MET A 37 -14.07 6.90 7.61
C MET A 37 -15.07 6.27 6.63
N ARG A 38 -14.57 5.56 5.62
CA ARG A 38 -15.40 4.88 4.62
C ARG A 38 -15.83 3.48 5.03
N ASN A 39 -15.36 2.97 6.18
CA ASN A 39 -15.54 1.59 6.62
C ASN A 39 -15.09 0.54 5.59
N THR A 40 -14.02 0.81 4.85
CA THR A 40 -13.49 -0.06 3.78
C THR A 40 -12.19 -0.76 4.17
N VAL A 41 -11.96 -1.02 5.46
CA VAL A 41 -10.80 -1.79 5.92
C VAL A 41 -11.02 -3.25 5.57
N SER A 42 -10.06 -3.84 4.84
CA SER A 42 -10.14 -5.22 4.37
C SER A 42 -9.78 -6.24 5.45
N VAL A 43 -10.19 -7.50 5.25
CA VAL A 43 -9.82 -8.60 6.17
C VAL A 43 -8.30 -8.79 6.23
N GLU A 44 -7.59 -8.58 5.11
CA GLU A 44 -6.13 -8.68 5.09
C GLU A 44 -5.47 -7.61 5.98
N GLU A 45 -5.96 -6.37 5.94
CA GLU A 45 -5.49 -5.32 6.84
C GLU A 45 -5.80 -5.63 8.31
N MET A 46 -6.95 -6.26 8.60
CA MET A 46 -7.27 -6.72 9.96
C MET A 46 -6.28 -7.77 10.46
N LYS A 47 -5.79 -8.65 9.57
CA LYS A 47 -4.72 -9.61 9.88
C LYS A 47 -3.39 -8.91 10.13
N GLU A 48 -3.00 -7.96 9.29
CA GLU A 48 -1.76 -7.20 9.47
C GLU A 48 -1.76 -6.45 10.81
N ILE A 49 -2.89 -5.85 11.18
CA ILE A 49 -3.09 -5.22 12.49
C ILE A 49 -2.91 -6.24 13.61
N ALA A 50 -3.47 -7.45 13.45
CA ALA A 50 -3.36 -8.50 14.46
C ALA A 50 -1.91 -8.98 14.66
N ASP A 51 -1.17 -9.18 13.56
CA ASP A 51 0.25 -9.53 13.56
C ASP A 51 1.09 -8.46 14.29
N VAL A 52 0.90 -7.21 13.91
CA VAL A 52 1.64 -6.06 14.47
C VAL A 52 1.33 -5.81 15.95
N LEU A 53 0.11 -6.12 16.39
CA LEU A 53 -0.32 -5.94 17.78
C LEU A 53 -0.11 -7.19 18.62
N GLU A 54 0.44 -8.27 18.04
CA GLU A 54 0.62 -9.57 18.69
C GLU A 54 -0.68 -10.05 19.34
N ILE A 55 -1.77 -10.02 18.56
CA ILE A 55 -3.09 -10.51 18.96
C ILE A 55 -3.57 -11.58 17.99
N LYS A 56 -4.44 -12.47 18.48
CA LYS A 56 -5.11 -13.47 17.64
C LYS A 56 -6.33 -12.83 16.98
N PHE A 57 -6.43 -12.96 15.67
CA PHE A 57 -7.63 -12.63 14.90
C PHE A 57 -8.23 -13.93 14.35
N GLU A 58 -9.48 -14.19 14.68
CA GLU A 58 -10.22 -15.36 14.22
C GLU A 58 -11.49 -14.91 13.50
N GLN A 59 -11.75 -15.52 12.34
CA GLN A 59 -13.01 -15.38 11.63
C GLN A 59 -13.65 -16.77 11.54
N ARG A 60 -14.96 -16.85 11.74
CA ARG A 60 -15.68 -18.13 11.70
C ARG A 60 -17.00 -17.99 10.96
N PHE A 61 -17.37 -19.05 10.24
CA PHE A 61 -18.73 -19.26 9.76
C PHE A 61 -19.43 -20.23 10.70
N ILE A 62 -20.67 -19.92 11.06
CA ILE A 62 -21.52 -20.76 11.88
C ILE A 62 -22.64 -21.23 10.96
N LEU A 63 -22.69 -22.52 10.66
CA LEU A 63 -23.75 -23.11 9.85
C LEU A 63 -24.89 -23.56 10.78
N ASP A 64 -24.54 -24.29 11.84
CA ASP A 64 -25.42 -24.70 12.94
C ASP A 64 -24.65 -24.65 14.26
N GLU A 65 -25.30 -24.76 15.42
CA GLU A 65 -24.64 -24.68 16.74
C GLU A 65 -23.47 -25.65 16.92
N LYS A 66 -23.47 -26.76 16.15
CA LYS A 66 -22.43 -27.80 16.18
C LYS A 66 -21.43 -27.70 15.03
N ASP A 67 -21.73 -26.94 13.98
CA ASP A 67 -20.94 -26.86 12.76
C ASP A 67 -20.37 -25.46 12.57
N ILE A 68 -19.13 -25.29 13.03
CA ILE A 68 -18.36 -24.04 12.95
C ILE A 68 -17.14 -24.27 12.06
N ILE A 69 -17.05 -23.49 10.98
CA ILE A 69 -15.88 -23.46 10.11
C ILE A 69 -14.98 -22.32 10.57
N HIS A 70 -13.83 -22.65 11.16
CA HIS A 70 -12.82 -21.68 11.55
C HIS A 70 -11.93 -21.31 10.37
N ILE A 71 -11.82 -20.02 10.09
CA ILE A 71 -10.79 -19.47 9.22
C ILE A 71 -9.55 -19.25 10.09
N THR A 72 -8.80 -20.33 10.32
CA THR A 72 -7.50 -20.27 10.99
C THR A 72 -6.41 -20.08 9.94
N MET A 73 -5.76 -18.92 9.95
CA MET A 73 -4.50 -18.72 9.23
C MET A 73 -3.37 -18.73 10.23
N LEU A 74 -2.46 -19.71 10.10
CA LEU A 74 -1.17 -19.69 10.78
C LEU A 74 -0.35 -18.56 10.16
N MET A 75 -0.10 -17.49 10.92
CA MET A 75 0.80 -16.43 10.50
C MET A 75 2.22 -16.98 10.55
N PHE A 76 2.73 -17.46 9.41
CA PHE A 76 4.17 -17.64 9.24
C PHE A 76 4.78 -16.26 9.06
N GLY A 77 5.75 -15.94 9.91
CA GLY A 77 6.36 -14.62 10.05
C GLY A 77 6.81 -13.98 8.73
N LYS A 78 6.96 -12.66 8.77
CA LYS A 78 7.31 -11.69 7.72
C LYS A 78 8.57 -11.97 6.86
N GLU A 79 9.01 -13.21 6.70
CA GLU A 79 10.15 -13.60 5.85
C GLU A 79 9.85 -13.47 4.34
N ALA A 80 8.57 -13.55 3.93
CA ALA A 80 8.21 -13.53 2.50
C ALA A 80 8.26 -12.12 1.87
N SER A 81 7.89 -11.05 2.60
CA SER A 81 7.86 -9.68 2.05
C SER A 81 9.24 -9.06 1.85
N ASN A 82 10.25 -9.48 2.62
CA ASN A 82 11.62 -8.98 2.47
C ASN A 82 12.22 -9.32 1.08
N ARG A 83 11.85 -10.45 0.48
CA ARG A 83 12.36 -10.85 -0.85
C ARG A 83 11.92 -9.91 -1.97
N LYS A 84 10.73 -9.32 -1.90
CA LYS A 84 10.25 -8.40 -2.95
C LYS A 84 10.97 -7.05 -2.90
N GLN A 85 11.28 -6.56 -1.70
CA GLN A 85 12.07 -5.33 -1.51
C GLN A 85 13.54 -5.50 -1.89
N GLU A 86 14.09 -6.70 -1.75
CA GLU A 86 15.45 -7.02 -2.16
C GLU A 86 15.59 -7.10 -3.69
N ILE A 87 14.60 -7.65 -4.39
CA ILE A 87 14.55 -7.65 -5.87
C ILE A 87 14.45 -6.22 -6.42
N ASP A 88 13.55 -5.39 -5.88
CA ASP A 88 13.40 -4.00 -6.34
C ASP A 88 14.64 -3.13 -6.05
N ARG A 89 15.42 -3.43 -4.99
CA ARG A 89 16.72 -2.80 -4.74
C ARG A 89 17.77 -3.13 -5.81
N GLN A 90 17.76 -4.33 -6.38
CA GLN A 90 18.74 -4.74 -7.39
C GLN A 90 18.51 -4.06 -8.75
N HIS A 91 17.31 -3.53 -9.02
CA HIS A 91 16.99 -2.86 -10.28
C HIS A 91 17.29 -1.35 -10.29
N HIS A 92 17.85 -0.79 -9.21
CA HIS A 92 18.16 0.65 -9.10
C HIS A 92 19.40 1.10 -9.92
N THR A 93 20.28 0.20 -10.36
CA THR A 93 21.57 0.60 -10.99
C THR A 93 21.66 0.35 -12.50
N ILE A 94 20.57 0.46 -13.25
CA ILE A 94 20.68 0.60 -14.72
C ILE A 94 20.46 2.08 -15.07
N PRO A 95 21.52 2.90 -15.20
CA PRO A 95 21.38 4.29 -15.58
C PRO A 95 20.77 4.38 -16.98
N ASN A 96 19.66 5.11 -17.09
CA ASN A 96 18.98 5.41 -18.33
C ASN A 96 19.88 6.26 -19.25
N GLN A 97 20.47 5.68 -20.30
CA GLN A 97 21.36 6.39 -21.25
C GLN A 97 20.64 7.37 -22.21
N ARG A 98 19.36 7.71 -21.97
CA ARG A 98 18.59 8.61 -22.86
C ARG A 98 18.87 10.11 -22.68
N SER A 99 19.69 10.51 -21.70
CA SER A 99 19.93 11.90 -21.33
C SER A 99 21.21 12.53 -21.91
N GLN A 100 21.95 11.85 -22.79
CA GLN A 100 23.17 12.38 -23.44
C GLN A 100 23.02 12.64 -24.95
N ARG A 101 21.84 13.09 -25.43
CA ARG A 101 21.74 13.66 -26.78
C ARG A 101 21.97 15.18 -26.70
N PRO A 102 22.99 15.74 -27.35
CA PRO A 102 23.17 17.20 -27.44
C PRO A 102 21.92 17.82 -28.07
N LYS A 103 21.37 18.86 -27.45
CA LYS A 103 20.27 19.62 -28.04
C LYS A 103 20.87 20.65 -29.00
N ASP A 104 20.99 20.31 -30.28
CA ASP A 104 21.31 21.28 -31.31
C ASP A 104 20.16 22.29 -31.41
N LYS A 105 20.41 23.53 -30.97
CA LYS A 105 19.49 24.66 -31.12
C LYS A 105 19.67 25.25 -32.53
N HIS A 106 18.92 24.76 -33.51
CA HIS A 106 18.85 25.43 -34.81
C HIS A 106 17.84 26.58 -34.74
N TYR A 107 18.33 27.82 -34.63
CA TYR A 107 17.53 29.01 -34.91
C TYR A 107 17.42 29.16 -36.44
N GLY A 108 16.21 29.16 -36.98
CA GLY A 108 15.99 29.33 -38.43
C GLY A 108 14.53 29.64 -38.76
N ASN A 109 14.22 30.94 -38.87
CA ASN A 109 12.92 31.48 -39.24
C ASN A 109 12.90 31.78 -40.75
N VAL A 110 12.09 31.09 -41.56
CA VAL A 110 11.73 31.55 -42.93
C VAL A 110 10.34 31.03 -43.34
N HIS A 111 9.27 31.60 -42.77
CA HIS A 111 8.05 31.82 -43.54
C HIS A 111 8.25 33.10 -44.35
N ASN A 112 8.76 33.00 -45.59
CA ASN A 112 8.46 33.90 -46.71
C ASN A 112 9.28 33.50 -47.96
N ARG A 113 8.69 32.71 -48.89
CA ARG A 113 9.02 32.68 -50.35
C ARG A 113 8.19 31.65 -51.13
N LEU A 114 6.87 31.70 -51.02
CA LEU A 114 5.96 31.02 -51.95
C LEU A 114 5.02 32.02 -52.62
N TRP A 115 5.61 33.01 -53.29
CA TRP A 115 4.99 33.80 -54.35
C TRP A 115 6.11 34.19 -55.31
N ASN A 116 6.29 33.39 -56.36
CA ASN A 116 6.82 33.74 -57.69
C ASN A 116 7.17 32.45 -58.44
N HIS A 117 6.13 31.75 -58.89
CA HIS A 117 6.17 30.89 -60.08
C HIS A 117 4.72 30.74 -60.59
N GLY A 118 4.45 31.29 -61.78
CA GLY A 118 3.21 31.11 -62.53
C GLY A 118 2.38 32.37 -62.65
#